data_AF-A0A8J7M8J5-F1
#
_entry.id   AF-A0A8J7M8J5-F1
#
_cell.length_a   1.000
_cell.length_b   1.000
_cell.length_c   1.000
_cell.angle_alpha   90.00
_cell.angle_beta   90.00
_cell.angle_gamma   90.00
#
_symmetry.space_group_name_H-M   'P 1'
#
loop_
_entity.id
_entity.type
_entity.pdbx_description
1 polymer ?
#
loop_
_entity_poly.entity_id
_entity_poly.type
_entity_poly.pdbx_seq_one_letter_code
_entity_poly.pdbx_strand_id
1 'polypeptide(L)'
;MKTDAPTIDAGTDDAEAAKCMPKSAAPSIAARPRPLNRFLTGAWLTDRRVYWLAFAAAVVNILLIMAIQFMQSFQTPRGDGMHLDFAVFWATSALTLQGTPALAYDLETTMQLQEEAARLSGLADMPWIYPPVFQLIVIPLGMMPMMVAKIVWCLVTCGLYLAVAWRILPGRGTLYAALAPSPVLFLFVSGQAGFLTAAIVGVGLLLWQRRPVIAGVAFGLMCIKPQLVVAGLLAAIADRRWTVIVSALITATVFCALSLAILGIDTWTAFPKGVSHATSYFRSLEVFHFYASTSGALRNAGVGFGPSMVTQVVVSLFAGIVLIKGFRDPRLSLDAKSSLLAYGMIAASPRVMDYDLLIIFLGALFQIRHAKVRGFFAGERTVLLLAMFISWLDFGLPFTQLTSYVSINGVIPPMMLAALALGERYRPGNVTSLVVAVPRPPLPTRFVVQAARLIRFGVVGVAATATHVLVLSGLIELAGIDPRFANIAAFMVAVPVSYLGHYYWSFGSVHPHGETLLRFIVVAVSSLLGSQGLMLFALDILGASYWVGVALMVVVMPLVNFAVQQALVFRRRPTAAREGDGCA
;
A
#
# COMPACT_ATOMS: atom_id res chain seq x y z
N MET A 1 -0.46 88.74 2.81
CA MET A 1 0.75 89.49 3.22
C MET A 1 1.41 88.64 4.29
N LYS A 2 2.10 87.55 3.93
CA LYS A 2 3.52 87.48 3.51
C LYS A 2 4.44 88.15 4.52
N THR A 3 5.14 87.34 5.29
CA THR A 3 6.35 87.71 6.03
C THR A 3 7.52 86.94 5.42
N ASP A 4 8.57 87.70 5.12
CA ASP A 4 9.76 87.35 4.37
C ASP A 4 10.72 86.42 5.11
N ALA A 5 11.60 85.80 4.32
CA ALA A 5 12.69 84.91 4.69
C ALA A 5 13.82 85.62 5.46
N PRO A 6 14.82 84.85 5.95
CA PRO A 6 16.05 84.84 5.16
C PRO A 6 16.68 83.45 4.94
N THR A 7 17.34 83.38 3.79
CA THR A 7 18.30 82.39 3.28
C THR A 7 19.54 82.21 4.16
N ILE A 8 20.01 80.97 4.32
CA ILE A 8 21.44 80.66 4.48
C ILE A 8 21.77 79.50 3.55
N ASP A 9 22.74 79.74 2.68
CA ASP A 9 23.34 78.82 1.73
C ASP A 9 24.73 78.38 2.25
N ALA A 10 25.10 77.17 1.85
CA ALA A 10 26.43 76.56 1.74
C ALA A 10 27.49 76.71 2.86
N GLY A 11 27.80 75.58 3.49
CA GLY A 11 29.04 75.35 4.24
C GLY A 11 29.31 73.85 4.34
N THR A 12 30.20 73.37 3.49
CA THR A 12 30.71 72.00 3.35
C THR A 12 31.34 71.47 4.64
N ASP A 13 30.88 70.33 5.15
CA ASP A 13 31.68 69.41 5.99
C ASP A 13 30.92 68.08 6.20
N ASP A 14 30.94 67.20 5.19
CA ASP A 14 30.49 65.79 5.35
C ASP A 14 31.22 64.87 4.35
N ALA A 15 32.52 65.11 4.13
CA ALA A 15 33.34 64.32 3.20
C ALA A 15 34.36 63.40 3.89
N GLU A 16 34.37 63.28 5.23
CA GLU A 16 35.44 62.53 5.93
C GLU A 16 34.97 61.55 7.02
N ALA A 17 33.76 60.99 6.89
CA ALA A 17 33.27 59.90 7.76
C ALA A 17 32.88 58.61 7.01
N ALA A 18 33.40 58.41 5.79
CA ALA A 18 33.09 57.24 4.94
C ALA A 18 34.23 56.20 4.84
N LYS A 19 35.09 56.09 5.86
CA LYS A 19 36.16 55.06 5.93
C LYS A 19 36.22 54.41 7.30
N CYS A 20 35.28 53.51 7.57
CA CYS A 20 35.44 52.30 8.41
C CYS A 20 34.05 51.71 8.71
N MET A 21 33.41 51.12 7.71
CA MET A 21 32.37 50.12 7.96
C MET A 21 32.94 48.75 7.59
N PRO A 22 32.86 47.74 8.47
CA PRO A 22 33.20 46.38 8.08
C PRO A 22 32.25 46.00 6.95
N LYS A 23 32.82 45.62 5.79
CA LYS A 23 32.06 45.07 4.66
C LYS A 23 31.15 43.99 5.22
N SER A 24 29.83 44.24 5.16
CA SER A 24 28.81 43.27 5.48
C SER A 24 29.19 41.98 4.79
N ALA A 25 29.46 40.93 5.56
CA ALA A 25 29.70 39.61 5.03
C ALA A 25 28.55 39.30 4.06
N ALA A 26 28.88 39.11 2.79
CA ALA A 26 27.95 38.54 1.83
C ALA A 26 27.29 37.33 2.48
N PRO A 27 25.97 37.11 2.30
CA PRO A 27 25.33 35.93 2.85
C PRO A 27 26.15 34.75 2.38
N SER A 28 26.76 34.02 3.32
CA SER A 28 27.55 32.85 2.98
C SER A 28 26.63 32.00 2.12
N ILE A 29 27.08 31.65 0.92
CA ILE A 29 26.39 30.70 0.07
C ILE A 29 26.33 29.45 0.95
N ALA A 30 25.19 29.23 1.61
CA ALA A 30 25.00 28.12 2.52
C ALA A 30 25.40 26.89 1.73
N ALA A 31 26.51 26.28 2.14
CA ALA A 31 27.13 25.20 1.40
C ALA A 31 26.03 24.20 1.05
N ARG A 32 25.79 23.95 -0.24
CA ARG A 32 24.73 23.04 -0.68
C ARG A 32 24.88 21.78 0.17
N PRO A 33 23.83 21.38 0.93
CA PRO A 33 23.97 20.27 1.85
C PRO A 33 24.47 19.07 1.04
N ARG A 34 25.51 18.39 1.57
CA ARG A 34 26.09 17.19 0.95
C ARG A 34 24.95 16.26 0.50
N PRO A 35 25.05 15.59 -0.66
CA PRO A 35 23.96 14.79 -1.23
C PRO A 35 23.36 13.79 -0.22
N LEU A 36 24.21 13.18 0.62
CA LEU A 36 23.80 12.30 1.71
C LEU A 36 22.92 13.01 2.75
N ASN A 37 23.26 14.24 3.16
CA ASN A 37 22.47 15.01 4.12
C ASN A 37 21.10 15.41 3.54
N ARG A 38 21.05 15.73 2.24
CA ARG A 38 19.78 16.00 1.55
C ARG A 38 18.89 14.75 1.48
N PHE A 39 19.49 13.58 1.29
CA PHE A 39 18.79 12.29 1.30
C PHE A 39 18.25 11.96 2.70
N LEU A 40 19.11 11.99 3.72
CA LEU A 40 18.79 11.67 5.11
C LEU A 40 17.68 12.58 5.66
N THR A 41 17.77 13.89 5.42
CA THR A 41 16.77 14.86 5.86
C THR A 41 15.43 14.75 5.14
N GLY A 42 15.37 14.07 4.00
CA GLY A 42 14.16 13.97 3.18
C GLY A 42 13.80 15.26 2.44
N ALA A 43 14.69 16.26 2.42
CA ALA A 43 14.46 17.56 1.77
C ALA A 43 14.22 17.45 0.24
N TRP A 44 14.60 16.31 -0.37
CA TRP A 44 14.32 16.01 -1.77
C TRP A 44 12.90 15.48 -2.02
N LEU A 45 12.20 14.97 -1.01
CA LEU A 45 10.85 14.42 -1.10
C LEU A 45 9.79 15.53 -1.08
N THR A 46 9.75 16.33 -2.15
CA THR A 46 8.67 17.32 -2.32
C THR A 46 7.30 16.64 -2.38
N ASP A 47 6.23 17.34 -2.00
CA ASP A 47 4.85 16.83 -2.04
C ASP A 47 4.48 16.26 -3.42
N ARG A 48 4.98 16.91 -4.48
CA ARG A 48 4.84 16.44 -5.85
C ARG A 48 5.53 15.10 -6.11
N ARG A 49 6.75 14.90 -5.60
CA ARG A 49 7.47 13.63 -5.74
C ARG A 49 6.80 12.52 -4.96
N VAL A 50 6.37 12.81 -3.72
CA VAL A 50 5.61 11.85 -2.89
C VAL A 50 4.34 11.41 -3.61
N TYR A 51 3.58 12.35 -4.19
CA TYR A 51 2.39 12.04 -4.98
C TYR A 51 2.68 11.08 -6.14
N TRP A 52 3.73 11.34 -6.92
CA TRP A 52 4.05 10.50 -8.09
C TRP A 52 4.65 9.16 -7.71
N LEU A 53 5.45 9.09 -6.64
CA LEU A 53 5.96 7.82 -6.11
C LEU A 53 4.79 6.96 -5.61
N ALA A 54 3.86 7.54 -4.86
CA ALA A 54 2.67 6.83 -4.40
C ALA A 54 1.78 6.40 -5.57
N PHE A 55 1.59 7.26 -6.57
CA PHE A 55 0.84 6.90 -7.79
C PHE A 55 1.50 5.75 -8.55
N ALA A 56 2.81 5.82 -8.78
CA ALA A 56 3.55 4.77 -9.46
C ALA A 56 3.48 3.45 -8.69
N ALA A 57 3.69 3.46 -7.37
CA ALA A 57 3.58 2.27 -6.53
C ALA A 57 2.16 1.67 -6.55
N ALA A 58 1.11 2.50 -6.48
CA ALA A 58 -0.27 2.03 -6.60
C ALA A 58 -0.56 1.40 -7.97
N VAL A 59 -0.05 1.98 -9.07
CA VAL A 59 -0.17 1.40 -10.41
C VAL A 59 0.58 0.07 -10.50
N VAL A 60 1.81 -0.01 -9.97
CA VAL A 60 2.59 -1.26 -9.94
C VAL A 60 1.83 -2.32 -9.14
N ASN A 61 1.24 -1.99 -7.99
CA ASN A 61 0.39 -2.90 -7.24
C ASN A 61 -0.77 -3.43 -8.10
N ILE A 62 -1.51 -2.56 -8.79
CA ILE A 62 -2.62 -2.99 -9.66
C ILE A 62 -2.13 -3.94 -10.76
N LEU A 63 -1.03 -3.60 -11.42
CA LEU A 63 -0.45 -4.44 -12.47
C LEU A 63 0.02 -5.80 -11.93
N LEU A 64 0.64 -5.82 -10.75
CA LEU A 64 1.06 -7.06 -10.10
C LEU A 64 -0.13 -7.90 -9.63
N ILE A 65 -1.18 -7.29 -9.08
CA ILE A 65 -2.42 -8.01 -8.74
C ILE A 65 -2.98 -8.68 -9.99
N MET A 66 -3.11 -7.93 -11.09
CA MET A 66 -3.61 -8.44 -12.36
C MET A 66 -2.72 -9.56 -12.90
N ALA A 67 -1.40 -9.37 -12.89
CA ALA A 67 -0.45 -10.37 -13.36
C ALA A 67 -0.48 -11.65 -12.51
N ILE A 68 -0.46 -11.55 -11.18
CA ILE A 68 -0.50 -12.71 -10.29
C ILE A 68 -1.81 -13.46 -10.46
N GLN A 69 -2.96 -12.78 -10.43
CA GLN A 69 -4.27 -13.43 -10.61
C GLN A 69 -4.42 -14.05 -12.00
N PHE A 70 -3.91 -13.39 -13.05
CA PHE A 70 -3.88 -13.94 -14.39
C PHE A 70 -3.00 -15.19 -14.46
N MET A 71 -1.78 -15.16 -13.92
CA MET A 71 -0.90 -16.33 -13.92
C MET A 71 -1.51 -17.50 -13.16
N GLN A 72 -2.16 -17.24 -12.03
CA GLN A 72 -2.86 -18.27 -11.28
C GLN A 72 -4.02 -18.89 -12.06
N SER A 73 -4.64 -18.17 -13.00
CA SER A 73 -5.68 -18.73 -13.87
C SER A 73 -5.16 -19.73 -14.92
N PHE A 74 -3.87 -19.69 -15.26
CA PHE A 74 -3.22 -20.65 -16.19
C PHE A 74 -2.51 -21.80 -15.49
N GLN A 75 -2.25 -21.70 -14.18
CA GLN A 75 -1.67 -22.79 -13.42
C GLN A 75 -2.74 -23.87 -13.19
N THR A 76 -2.61 -25.00 -13.89
CA THR A 76 -3.29 -26.25 -13.51
C THR A 76 -2.86 -26.73 -12.11
N PRO A 77 -3.68 -27.55 -11.42
CA PRO A 77 -3.68 -27.79 -9.96
C PRO A 77 -2.39 -28.24 -9.29
N ARG A 78 -1.34 -27.41 -9.26
CA ARG A 78 -0.16 -27.64 -8.44
C ARG A 78 -0.03 -26.51 -7.43
N GLY A 79 -0.63 -26.74 -6.26
CA GLY A 79 -0.09 -26.44 -4.92
C GLY A 79 0.22 -25.00 -4.51
N ASP A 80 0.43 -24.04 -5.41
CA ASP A 80 1.07 -22.77 -5.04
C ASP A 80 0.04 -21.67 -4.72
N GLY A 81 -0.71 -21.91 -3.63
CA GLY A 81 -0.52 -21.12 -2.40
C GLY A 81 -1.24 -19.78 -2.21
N MET A 82 -1.74 -19.09 -3.23
CA MET A 82 -2.26 -17.71 -3.01
C MET A 82 -3.78 -17.53 -3.21
N HIS A 83 -4.49 -18.50 -3.80
CA HIS A 83 -5.97 -18.53 -3.71
C HIS A 83 -6.48 -19.02 -2.35
N LEU A 84 -5.60 -19.62 -1.56
CA LEU A 84 -5.91 -20.46 -0.41
C LEU A 84 -6.29 -19.72 0.87
N ASP A 85 -5.70 -18.56 1.14
CA ASP A 85 -6.00 -17.79 2.35
C ASP A 85 -7.47 -17.36 2.44
N PHE A 86 -8.15 -17.18 1.31
CA PHE A 86 -9.58 -16.86 1.29
C PHE A 86 -10.46 -18.13 1.35
N ALA A 87 -9.93 -19.28 0.93
CA ALA A 87 -10.69 -20.52 0.92
C ALA A 87 -11.13 -20.91 2.33
N VAL A 88 -10.28 -20.72 3.35
CA VAL A 88 -10.65 -20.97 4.76
C VAL A 88 -11.78 -20.05 5.24
N PHE A 89 -11.87 -18.80 4.76
CA PHE A 89 -12.97 -17.87 5.10
C PHE A 89 -14.28 -18.36 4.49
N TRP A 90 -14.22 -18.78 3.23
CA TRP A 90 -15.37 -19.34 2.52
C TRP A 90 -15.83 -20.68 3.12
N ALA A 91 -14.90 -21.59 3.39
CA ALA A 91 -15.17 -22.90 4.00
C ALA A 91 -15.79 -22.75 5.39
N THR A 92 -15.24 -21.87 6.22
CA THR A 92 -15.81 -21.52 7.53
C THR A 92 -17.24 -21.00 7.40
N SER A 93 -17.47 -20.12 6.43
CA SER A 93 -18.80 -19.59 6.16
C SER A 93 -19.78 -20.67 5.70
N ALA A 94 -19.34 -21.59 4.83
CA ALA A 94 -20.15 -22.68 4.32
C ALA A 94 -20.54 -23.66 5.43
N LEU A 95 -19.60 -24.07 6.29
CA LEU A 95 -19.88 -24.91 7.46
C LEU A 95 -20.85 -24.23 8.44
N THR A 96 -20.70 -22.92 8.63
CA THR A 96 -21.63 -22.15 9.47
C THR A 96 -23.05 -22.16 8.89
N LEU A 97 -23.20 -21.98 7.57
CA LEU A 97 -24.50 -22.01 6.89
C LEU A 97 -25.13 -23.42 6.87
N GLN A 98 -24.32 -24.48 6.89
CA GLN A 98 -24.77 -25.87 6.99
C GLN A 98 -25.24 -26.25 8.41
N GLY A 99 -25.10 -25.36 9.39
CA GLY A 99 -25.48 -25.62 10.79
C GLY A 99 -24.39 -26.34 11.60
N THR A 100 -23.16 -26.40 11.10
CA THR A 100 -22.00 -27.04 11.77
C THR A 100 -20.82 -26.09 12.03
N PRO A 101 -21.05 -24.89 12.62
CA PRO A 101 -20.00 -23.86 12.79
C PRO A 101 -18.77 -24.31 13.60
N ALA A 102 -18.91 -25.29 14.49
CA ALA A 102 -17.79 -25.84 15.27
C ALA A 102 -16.77 -26.60 14.40
N LEU A 103 -17.20 -27.18 13.27
CA LEU A 103 -16.33 -27.90 12.34
C LEU A 103 -15.34 -26.99 11.61
N ALA A 104 -15.53 -25.67 11.64
CA ALA A 104 -14.54 -24.73 11.12
C ALA A 104 -13.19 -24.80 11.86
N TYR A 105 -13.17 -25.34 13.08
CA TYR A 105 -11.95 -25.56 13.86
C TYR A 105 -11.42 -27.00 13.76
N ASP A 106 -12.03 -27.83 12.91
CA ASP A 106 -11.52 -29.14 12.53
C ASP A 106 -10.71 -29.01 11.24
N LEU A 107 -9.41 -29.31 11.33
CA LEU A 107 -8.47 -29.06 10.23
C LEU A 107 -8.81 -29.93 9.02
N GLU A 108 -9.09 -31.22 9.24
CA GLU A 108 -9.37 -32.18 8.18
C GLU A 108 -10.62 -31.78 7.39
N THR A 109 -11.72 -31.51 8.09
CA THR A 109 -12.97 -31.06 7.47
C THR A 109 -12.78 -29.76 6.69
N THR A 110 -12.06 -28.80 7.28
CA THR A 110 -11.86 -27.48 6.65
C THR A 110 -10.94 -27.60 5.44
N MET A 111 -9.94 -28.47 5.45
CA MET A 111 -9.06 -28.71 4.30
C MET A 111 -9.79 -29.40 3.16
N GLN A 112 -10.59 -30.43 3.44
CA GLN A 112 -11.40 -31.11 2.42
C GLN A 112 -12.32 -30.11 1.69
N LEU A 113 -13.03 -29.26 2.43
CA LEU A 113 -13.91 -28.27 1.83
C LEU A 113 -13.16 -27.17 1.05
N GLN A 114 -11.96 -26.81 1.50
CA GLN A 114 -11.09 -25.89 0.77
C GLN A 114 -10.61 -26.48 -0.56
N GLU A 115 -10.20 -27.75 -0.55
CA GLU A 115 -9.77 -28.51 -1.73
C GLU A 115 -10.89 -28.64 -2.75
N GLU A 116 -12.09 -29.02 -2.31
CA GLU A 116 -13.28 -29.10 -3.15
C GLU A 116 -13.65 -27.76 -3.77
N ALA A 117 -13.69 -26.68 -2.97
CA ALA A 117 -14.06 -25.35 -3.42
C ALA A 117 -13.02 -24.75 -4.39
N ALA A 118 -11.73 -25.03 -4.15
CA ALA A 118 -10.63 -24.60 -5.00
C ALA A 118 -10.45 -25.49 -6.24
N ARG A 119 -11.04 -26.70 -6.25
CA ARG A 119 -10.77 -27.77 -7.23
C ARG A 119 -9.27 -28.12 -7.28
N LEU A 120 -8.63 -28.15 -6.12
CA LEU A 120 -7.20 -28.42 -5.92
C LEU A 120 -7.03 -29.54 -4.90
N SER A 121 -5.91 -30.26 -4.94
CA SER A 121 -5.57 -31.30 -3.95
C SER A 121 -4.15 -31.07 -3.41
N GLY A 122 -3.90 -31.48 -2.16
CA GLY A 122 -2.60 -31.32 -1.50
C GLY A 122 -2.33 -29.90 -1.05
N LEU A 123 -3.36 -29.21 -0.56
CA LEU A 123 -3.24 -27.85 -0.06
C LEU A 123 -2.43 -27.80 1.24
N ALA A 124 -1.68 -26.71 1.45
CA ALA A 124 -1.00 -26.48 2.72
C ALA A 124 -2.02 -26.28 3.85
N ASP A 125 -1.69 -26.76 5.05
CA ASP A 125 -2.53 -26.62 6.25
C ASP A 125 -2.91 -25.16 6.50
N MET A 126 -4.20 -24.85 6.35
CA MET A 126 -4.76 -23.52 6.55
C MET A 126 -5.94 -23.60 7.54
N PRO A 127 -5.66 -23.62 8.85
CA PRO A 127 -6.69 -23.67 9.88
C PRO A 127 -7.44 -22.33 10.01
N TRP A 128 -8.70 -22.39 10.44
CA TRP A 128 -9.40 -21.21 10.92
C TRP A 128 -8.90 -20.83 12.32
N ILE A 129 -8.27 -19.65 12.44
CA ILE A 129 -7.60 -19.20 13.67
C ILE A 129 -8.35 -18.06 14.39
N TYR A 130 -9.44 -17.58 13.82
CA TYR A 130 -10.15 -16.42 14.33
C TYR A 130 -11.18 -16.80 15.40
N PRO A 131 -11.51 -15.90 16.34
CA PRO A 131 -12.58 -16.12 17.32
C PRO A 131 -13.95 -16.35 16.64
N PRO A 132 -14.89 -17.05 17.29
CA PRO A 132 -16.24 -17.31 16.73
C PRO A 132 -16.98 -16.03 16.32
N VAL A 133 -16.70 -14.90 16.96
CA VAL A 133 -17.25 -13.59 16.56
C VAL A 133 -16.97 -13.27 15.09
N PHE A 134 -15.81 -13.65 14.56
CA PHE A 134 -15.49 -13.37 13.16
C PHE A 134 -16.28 -14.25 12.19
N GLN A 135 -16.73 -15.44 12.61
CA GLN A 135 -17.62 -16.27 11.79
C GLN A 135 -18.88 -15.51 11.42
N LEU A 136 -19.48 -14.75 12.35
CA LEU A 136 -20.67 -13.93 12.10
C LEU A 136 -20.48 -12.93 10.94
N ILE A 137 -19.27 -12.41 10.76
CA ILE A 137 -18.95 -11.44 9.71
C ILE A 137 -18.83 -12.13 8.35
N VAL A 138 -18.29 -13.35 8.32
CA VAL A 138 -18.03 -14.06 7.07
C VAL A 138 -19.22 -14.89 6.57
N ILE A 139 -20.28 -15.13 7.38
CA ILE A 139 -21.49 -15.88 6.98
C ILE A 139 -22.02 -15.55 5.57
N PRO A 140 -22.11 -14.27 5.13
CA PRO A 140 -22.64 -13.98 3.80
C PRO A 140 -21.74 -14.49 2.66
N LEU A 141 -20.46 -14.76 2.91
CA LEU A 141 -19.49 -15.17 1.89
C LEU A 141 -19.79 -16.56 1.34
N GLY A 142 -20.25 -17.49 2.18
CA GLY A 142 -20.61 -18.86 1.80
C GLY A 142 -21.90 -18.95 0.98
N MET A 143 -22.67 -17.86 0.89
CA MET A 143 -23.86 -17.77 0.03
C MET A 143 -23.52 -17.56 -1.46
N MET A 144 -22.24 -17.32 -1.76
CA MET A 144 -21.75 -17.01 -3.11
C MET A 144 -20.68 -18.03 -3.52
N PRO A 145 -20.45 -18.24 -4.83
CA PRO A 145 -19.27 -18.95 -5.30
C PRO A 145 -17.98 -18.30 -4.76
N MET A 146 -17.00 -19.11 -4.36
CA MET A 146 -15.79 -18.64 -3.65
C MET A 146 -15.08 -17.46 -4.33
N MET A 147 -14.92 -17.48 -5.65
CA MET A 147 -14.25 -16.38 -6.38
C MET A 147 -15.05 -15.09 -6.36
N VAL A 148 -16.39 -15.17 -6.46
CA VAL A 148 -17.28 -14.00 -6.34
C VAL A 148 -17.20 -13.44 -4.92
N ALA A 149 -17.27 -14.32 -3.91
CA ALA A 149 -17.14 -13.94 -2.51
C ALA A 149 -15.81 -13.23 -2.23
N LYS A 150 -14.70 -13.71 -2.79
CA LYS A 150 -13.37 -13.08 -2.66
C LYS A 150 -13.34 -11.68 -3.27
N ILE A 151 -13.84 -11.52 -4.50
CA ILE A 151 -13.88 -10.22 -5.18
C ILE A 151 -14.72 -9.23 -4.36
N VAL A 152 -15.92 -9.65 -3.94
CA VAL A 152 -16.82 -8.82 -3.12
C VAL A 152 -16.15 -8.44 -1.80
N TRP A 153 -15.57 -9.40 -1.09
CA TRP A 153 -14.86 -9.18 0.16
C TRP A 153 -13.73 -8.16 0.02
N CYS A 154 -12.83 -8.36 -0.95
CA CYS A 154 -11.71 -7.46 -1.19
C CYS A 154 -12.16 -6.05 -1.58
N LEU A 155 -13.13 -5.92 -2.49
CA LEU A 155 -13.60 -4.61 -2.96
C LEU A 155 -14.35 -3.84 -1.87
N VAL A 156 -15.25 -4.49 -1.13
CA VAL A 156 -16.02 -3.86 -0.06
C VAL A 156 -15.09 -3.40 1.07
N THR A 157 -14.21 -4.28 1.55
CA THR A 157 -13.31 -3.94 2.66
C THR A 157 -12.26 -2.90 2.24
N CYS A 158 -11.72 -2.98 1.01
CA CYS A 158 -10.85 -1.95 0.45
C CYS A 158 -11.57 -0.60 0.32
N GLY A 159 -12.83 -0.60 -0.12
CA GLY A 159 -13.67 0.61 -0.18
C GLY A 159 -13.83 1.27 1.19
N LEU A 160 -14.08 0.49 2.25
CA LEU A 160 -14.14 0.99 3.63
C LEU A 160 -12.78 1.57 4.08
N TYR A 161 -11.69 0.87 3.81
CA TYR A 161 -10.33 1.32 4.09
C TYR A 161 -10.00 2.66 3.40
N LEU A 162 -10.31 2.78 2.10
CA LEU A 162 -10.07 4.00 1.32
C LEU A 162 -10.97 5.15 1.77
N ALA A 163 -12.21 4.86 2.16
CA ALA A 163 -13.11 5.87 2.74
C ALA A 163 -12.51 6.44 4.03
N VAL A 164 -11.98 5.59 4.91
CA VAL A 164 -11.29 6.01 6.13
C VAL A 164 -10.04 6.84 5.79
N ALA A 165 -9.19 6.36 4.89
CA ALA A 165 -8.00 7.09 4.45
C ALA A 165 -8.34 8.49 3.91
N TRP A 166 -9.40 8.59 3.09
CA TRP A 166 -9.91 9.87 2.57
C TRP A 166 -10.40 10.81 3.68
N ARG A 167 -11.05 10.27 4.72
CA ARG A 167 -11.50 11.07 5.88
C ARG A 167 -10.34 11.51 6.77
N ILE A 168 -9.22 10.78 6.80
CA ILE A 168 -8.01 11.23 7.46
C ILE A 168 -7.43 12.42 6.70
N LEU A 169 -7.14 12.27 5.40
CA LEU A 169 -6.54 13.33 4.59
C LEU A 169 -7.22 13.42 3.22
N PRO A 170 -8.17 14.34 3.00
CA PRO A 170 -8.90 14.40 1.72
C PRO A 170 -8.00 14.76 0.53
N GLY A 171 -8.07 13.99 -0.55
CA GLY A 171 -7.37 14.28 -1.80
C GLY A 171 -6.94 13.05 -2.60
N ARG A 172 -6.78 13.20 -3.92
CA ARG A 172 -6.39 12.11 -4.83
C ARG A 172 -5.06 11.46 -4.44
N GLY A 173 -4.10 12.27 -3.97
CA GLY A 173 -2.80 11.78 -3.50
C GLY A 173 -2.90 10.83 -2.31
N THR A 174 -3.94 10.95 -1.48
CA THR A 174 -4.18 10.06 -0.35
C THR A 174 -4.64 8.69 -0.80
N LEU A 175 -5.47 8.61 -1.86
CA LEU A 175 -5.87 7.32 -2.43
C LEU A 175 -4.66 6.57 -2.98
N TYR A 176 -3.75 7.28 -3.66
CA TYR A 176 -2.50 6.67 -4.12
C TYR A 176 -1.60 6.25 -2.96
N ALA A 177 -1.46 7.08 -1.94
CA ALA A 177 -0.65 6.76 -0.76
C ALA A 177 -1.23 5.57 0.04
N ALA A 178 -2.56 5.41 0.06
CA ALA A 178 -3.24 4.29 0.70
C ALA A 178 -3.16 2.99 -0.13
N LEU A 179 -3.09 3.10 -1.45
CA LEU A 179 -2.96 1.95 -2.36
C LEU A 179 -1.51 1.55 -2.68
N ALA A 180 -0.54 2.41 -2.34
CA ALA A 180 0.88 2.19 -2.60
C ALA A 180 1.57 1.07 -1.79
N PRO A 181 1.20 0.79 -0.51
CA PRO A 181 1.87 -0.23 0.28
C PRO A 181 1.71 -1.64 -0.28
N SER A 182 2.75 -2.49 -0.19
CA SER A 182 2.66 -3.90 -0.62
C SER A 182 1.61 -4.74 0.14
N PRO A 183 1.21 -4.44 1.41
CA PRO A 183 0.06 -5.10 2.03
C PRO A 183 -1.22 -5.04 1.20
N VAL A 184 -1.42 -4.00 0.38
CA VAL A 184 -2.57 -3.87 -0.52
C VAL A 184 -2.54 -4.98 -1.57
N LEU A 185 -1.40 -5.19 -2.20
CA LEU A 185 -1.17 -6.27 -3.16
C LEU A 185 -1.41 -7.63 -2.51
N PHE A 186 -0.80 -7.88 -1.35
CA PHE A 186 -1.01 -9.11 -0.60
C PHE A 186 -2.50 -9.35 -0.28
N LEU A 187 -3.24 -8.32 0.12
CA LEU A 187 -4.67 -8.47 0.47
C LEU A 187 -5.56 -8.81 -0.72
N PHE A 188 -5.32 -8.22 -1.89
CA PHE A 188 -6.07 -8.59 -3.09
C PHE A 188 -5.72 -9.99 -3.58
N VAL A 189 -4.47 -10.41 -3.38
CA VAL A 189 -4.02 -11.74 -3.78
C VAL A 189 -4.51 -12.81 -2.80
N SER A 190 -4.37 -12.62 -1.49
CA SER A 190 -4.75 -13.60 -0.45
C SER A 190 -6.24 -13.58 -0.09
N GLY A 191 -6.88 -12.41 -0.05
CA GLY A 191 -8.23 -12.23 0.50
C GLY A 191 -8.29 -12.09 2.03
N GLN A 192 -7.17 -11.87 2.72
CA GLN A 192 -7.11 -11.71 4.18
C GLN A 192 -7.92 -10.50 4.72
N ALA A 193 -8.09 -10.44 6.04
CA ALA A 193 -8.96 -9.45 6.71
C ALA A 193 -8.34 -8.04 6.93
N GLY A 194 -7.14 -7.77 6.41
CA GLY A 194 -6.37 -6.56 6.72
C GLY A 194 -7.05 -5.24 6.35
N PHE A 195 -7.78 -5.18 5.24
CA PHE A 195 -8.55 -3.97 4.89
C PHE A 195 -9.64 -3.67 5.92
N LEU A 196 -10.36 -4.70 6.37
CA LEU A 196 -11.43 -4.56 7.35
C LEU A 196 -10.89 -4.11 8.71
N THR A 197 -9.84 -4.77 9.22
CA THR A 197 -9.23 -4.42 10.51
C THR A 197 -8.63 -3.02 10.49
N ALA A 198 -7.97 -2.63 9.39
CA ALA A 198 -7.46 -1.26 9.22
C ALA A 198 -8.60 -0.23 9.17
N ALA A 199 -9.69 -0.50 8.47
CA ALA A 199 -10.85 0.40 8.43
C ALA A 199 -11.49 0.58 9.81
N ILE A 200 -11.71 -0.51 10.55
CA ILE A 200 -12.28 -0.46 11.91
C ILE A 200 -11.37 0.36 12.85
N VAL A 201 -10.08 0.05 12.89
CA VAL A 201 -9.11 0.80 13.71
C VAL A 201 -9.09 2.28 13.30
N GLY A 202 -9.05 2.58 12.00
CA GLY A 202 -9.02 3.95 11.52
C GLY A 202 -10.29 4.75 11.84
N VAL A 203 -11.48 4.14 11.84
CA VAL A 203 -12.71 4.77 12.37
C VAL A 203 -12.55 5.08 13.86
N GLY A 204 -12.04 4.14 14.64
CA GLY A 204 -11.74 4.33 16.06
C GLY A 204 -10.81 5.52 16.31
N LEU A 205 -9.74 5.63 15.52
CA LEU A 205 -8.78 6.74 15.60
C LEU A 205 -9.37 8.09 15.17
N LEU A 206 -10.15 8.12 14.08
CA LEU A 206 -10.79 9.35 13.58
C LEU A 206 -11.80 9.94 14.57
N LEU A 207 -12.53 9.07 15.27
CA LEU A 207 -13.64 9.44 16.13
C LEU A 207 -13.28 9.46 17.61
N TRP A 208 -12.05 9.06 17.96
CA TRP A 208 -11.50 8.97 19.32
C TRP A 208 -11.90 10.14 20.20
N GLN A 209 -11.77 11.38 19.69
CA GLN A 209 -12.11 12.60 20.41
C GLN A 209 -13.57 13.04 20.28
N ARG A 210 -14.09 13.02 19.05
CA ARG A 210 -15.37 13.67 18.71
C ARG A 210 -16.59 12.83 19.06
N ARG A 211 -16.48 11.50 18.98
CA ARG A 211 -17.58 10.55 19.19
C ARG A 211 -17.04 9.32 19.93
N PRO A 212 -16.76 9.45 21.25
CA PRO A 212 -16.06 8.41 22.02
C PRO A 212 -16.82 7.08 22.07
N VAL A 213 -18.16 7.10 22.01
CA VAL A 213 -18.98 5.87 21.91
C VAL A 213 -18.69 5.15 20.60
N ILE A 214 -18.74 5.84 19.45
CA ILE A 214 -18.47 5.20 18.14
C ILE A 214 -17.02 4.70 18.07
N ALA A 215 -16.07 5.44 18.65
CA ALA A 215 -14.69 4.97 18.77
C ALA A 215 -14.60 3.68 19.59
N GLY A 216 -15.29 3.62 20.75
CA GLY A 216 -15.40 2.43 21.56
C GLY A 216 -16.02 1.26 20.82
N VAL A 217 -17.13 1.47 20.10
CA VAL A 217 -17.74 0.44 19.22
C VAL A 217 -16.71 -0.11 18.23
N ALA A 218 -15.96 0.75 17.55
CA ALA A 218 -14.93 0.32 16.61
C ALA A 218 -13.84 -0.53 17.28
N PHE A 219 -13.30 -0.11 18.44
CA PHE A 219 -12.32 -0.93 19.17
C PHE A 219 -12.92 -2.20 19.78
N GLY A 220 -14.21 -2.21 20.11
CA GLY A 220 -14.91 -3.41 20.59
C GLY A 220 -15.11 -4.45 19.48
N LEU A 221 -15.42 -4.02 18.26
CA LEU A 221 -15.50 -4.89 17.07
C LEU A 221 -14.17 -5.57 16.74
N MET A 222 -13.04 -5.01 17.20
CA MET A 222 -11.73 -5.65 17.08
C MET A 222 -11.54 -6.85 18.01
N CYS A 223 -12.59 -7.31 18.73
CA CYS A 223 -12.61 -8.65 19.33
C CYS A 223 -12.41 -9.79 18.30
N ILE A 224 -12.53 -9.51 16.99
CA ILE A 224 -12.08 -10.41 15.91
C ILE A 224 -10.55 -10.60 15.87
N LYS A 225 -9.78 -9.65 16.39
CA LYS A 225 -8.32 -9.68 16.55
C LYS A 225 -7.92 -9.01 17.88
N PRO A 226 -8.20 -9.66 19.03
CA PRO A 226 -8.12 -9.03 20.35
C PRO A 226 -6.73 -8.49 20.69
N GLN A 227 -5.67 -9.10 20.14
CA GLN A 227 -4.29 -8.66 20.32
C GLN A 227 -4.02 -7.23 19.84
N LEU A 228 -4.76 -6.74 18.84
CA LEU A 228 -4.57 -5.38 18.30
C LEU A 228 -5.18 -4.30 19.22
N VAL A 229 -6.11 -4.66 20.12
CA VAL A 229 -6.85 -3.70 20.95
C VAL A 229 -6.13 -3.37 22.25
N VAL A 230 -5.21 -4.22 22.71
CA VAL A 230 -4.51 -4.07 23.99
C VAL A 230 -3.81 -2.71 24.10
N ALA A 231 -3.09 -2.30 23.05
CA ALA A 231 -2.45 -0.98 23.00
C ALA A 231 -3.48 0.17 22.98
N GLY A 232 -4.65 -0.05 22.37
CA GLY A 232 -5.78 0.89 22.38
C GLY A 232 -6.37 1.09 23.78
N LEU A 233 -6.54 0.02 24.55
CA LEU A 233 -6.99 0.10 25.95
C LEU A 233 -5.99 0.88 26.80
N LEU A 234 -4.68 0.60 26.64
CA LEU A 234 -3.64 1.32 27.35
C LEU A 234 -3.65 2.82 27.03
N ALA A 235 -3.79 3.18 25.75
CA ALA A 235 -3.92 4.57 25.32
C ALA A 235 -5.18 5.23 25.88
N ALA A 236 -6.32 4.52 25.90
CA ALA A 236 -7.57 5.04 26.48
C ALA A 236 -7.47 5.30 27.99
N ILE A 237 -6.78 4.43 28.73
CA ILE A 237 -6.49 4.63 30.15
C ILE A 237 -5.58 5.84 30.34
N ALA A 238 -4.51 5.96 29.54
CA ALA A 238 -3.59 7.09 29.59
C ALA A 238 -4.28 8.43 29.27
N ASP A 239 -5.24 8.42 28.34
CA ASP A 239 -6.06 9.58 27.93
C ASP A 239 -7.30 9.78 28.85
N ARG A 240 -7.49 8.93 29.86
CA ARG A 240 -8.64 8.92 30.79
C ARG A 240 -10.02 8.86 30.09
N ARG A 241 -10.09 8.17 28.95
CA ARG A 241 -11.31 8.04 28.13
C ARG A 241 -12.13 6.81 28.49
N TRP A 242 -12.73 6.82 29.68
CA TRP A 242 -13.55 5.72 30.17
C TRP A 242 -14.72 5.37 29.25
N THR A 243 -15.33 6.35 28.58
CA THR A 243 -16.42 6.10 27.62
C THR A 243 -15.98 5.23 26.45
N VAL A 244 -14.76 5.38 25.94
CA VAL A 244 -14.22 4.53 24.86
C VAL A 244 -14.06 3.10 25.37
N ILE A 245 -13.52 2.94 26.58
CA ILE A 245 -13.29 1.63 27.21
C ILE A 245 -14.62 0.91 27.47
N VAL A 246 -15.55 1.57 28.15
CA VAL A 246 -16.88 0.99 28.48
C VAL A 246 -17.62 0.63 27.20
N SER A 247 -17.63 1.51 26.20
CA SER A 247 -18.30 1.21 24.93
C SER A 247 -17.63 0.07 24.16
N ALA A 248 -16.30 -0.06 24.22
CA ALA A 248 -15.58 -1.19 23.61
C ALA A 248 -15.90 -2.50 24.32
N LEU A 249 -15.92 -2.50 25.66
CA LEU A 249 -16.28 -3.67 26.46
C LEU A 249 -17.72 -4.11 26.19
N ILE A 250 -18.69 -3.19 26.23
CA ILE A 250 -20.10 -3.50 25.92
C ILE A 250 -20.21 -4.10 24.51
N THR A 251 -19.56 -3.50 23.52
CA THR A 251 -19.61 -3.99 22.14
C THR A 251 -19.00 -5.39 22.03
N ALA A 252 -17.82 -5.62 22.61
CA ALA A 252 -17.19 -6.94 22.60
C ALA A 252 -18.07 -7.99 23.29
N THR A 253 -18.65 -7.67 24.47
CA THR A 253 -19.56 -8.56 25.19
C THR A 253 -20.80 -8.90 24.37
N VAL A 254 -21.43 -7.90 23.75
CA VAL A 254 -22.62 -8.11 22.91
C VAL A 254 -22.29 -9.02 21.72
N PHE A 255 -21.19 -8.78 21.02
CA PHE A 255 -20.82 -9.60 19.87
C PHE A 255 -20.38 -11.02 20.26
N CYS A 256 -19.68 -11.20 21.38
CA CYS A 256 -19.37 -12.53 21.92
C CYS A 256 -20.65 -13.28 22.35
N ALA A 257 -21.60 -12.59 22.98
CA ALA A 257 -22.88 -13.18 23.38
C ALA A 257 -23.72 -13.56 22.15
N LEU A 258 -23.76 -12.70 21.13
CA LEU A 258 -24.43 -12.99 19.86
C LEU A 258 -23.79 -14.18 19.15
N SER A 259 -22.46 -14.27 19.11
CA SER A 259 -21.80 -15.40 18.46
C SER A 259 -22.02 -16.69 19.26
N LEU A 260 -22.07 -16.64 20.60
CA LEU A 260 -22.46 -17.78 21.42
C LEU A 260 -23.90 -18.22 21.16
N ALA A 261 -24.83 -17.27 21.08
CA ALA A 261 -26.26 -17.56 20.85
C ALA A 261 -26.55 -18.11 19.46
N ILE A 262 -25.85 -17.61 18.43
CA ILE A 262 -26.08 -18.00 17.02
C ILE A 262 -25.27 -19.25 16.65
N LEU A 263 -24.00 -19.35 17.09
CA LEU A 263 -23.08 -20.42 16.66
C LEU A 263 -23.01 -21.58 17.67
N GLY A 264 -23.61 -21.43 18.84
CA GLY A 264 -23.61 -22.43 19.91
C GLY A 264 -22.32 -22.47 20.73
N ILE A 265 -22.42 -23.12 21.88
CA ILE A 265 -21.28 -23.30 22.82
C ILE A 265 -20.18 -24.19 22.23
N ASP A 266 -20.54 -25.16 21.39
CA ASP A 266 -19.59 -26.10 20.77
C ASP A 266 -18.57 -25.39 19.88
N THR A 267 -18.97 -24.31 19.20
CA THR A 267 -18.07 -23.49 18.40
C THR A 267 -17.04 -22.77 19.28
N TRP A 268 -17.46 -22.31 20.45
CA TRP A 268 -16.55 -21.66 21.42
C TRP A 268 -15.61 -22.65 22.11
N THR A 269 -16.06 -23.87 22.39
CA THR A 269 -15.19 -24.92 22.96
C THR A 269 -14.23 -25.50 21.92
N ALA A 270 -14.56 -25.40 20.63
CA ALA A 270 -13.66 -25.79 19.54
C ALA A 270 -12.59 -24.73 19.21
N PHE A 271 -12.88 -23.43 19.39
CA PHE A 271 -11.96 -22.33 19.09
C PHE A 271 -10.52 -22.48 19.63
N PRO A 272 -10.28 -22.97 20.87
CA PRO A 272 -8.93 -23.23 21.38
C PRO A 272 -8.08 -24.15 20.49
N LYS A 273 -8.68 -25.05 19.69
CA LYS A 273 -7.95 -25.90 18.72
C LYS A 273 -7.27 -25.04 17.65
N GLY A 274 -7.98 -24.08 17.07
CA GLY A 274 -7.44 -23.16 16.07
C GLY A 274 -6.29 -22.30 16.62
N VAL A 275 -6.43 -21.80 17.86
CA VAL A 275 -5.36 -21.03 18.54
C VAL A 275 -4.13 -21.91 18.81
N SER A 276 -4.35 -23.17 19.20
CA SER A 276 -3.27 -24.12 19.48
C SER A 276 -2.50 -24.45 18.21
N HIS A 277 -3.20 -24.69 17.09
CA HIS A 277 -2.57 -24.94 15.80
C HIS A 277 -1.72 -23.74 15.33
N ALA A 278 -2.26 -22.52 15.43
CA ALA A 278 -1.49 -21.31 15.12
C ALA A 278 -0.23 -21.17 16.00
N THR A 279 -0.31 -21.62 17.26
CA THR A 279 0.80 -21.55 18.22
C THR A 279 1.85 -22.62 17.97
N SER A 280 1.46 -23.85 17.62
CA SER A 280 2.40 -24.91 17.26
C SER A 280 3.18 -24.52 16.00
N TYR A 281 2.49 -23.97 15.00
CA TYR A 281 3.13 -23.51 13.76
C TYR A 281 4.15 -22.40 14.02
N PHE A 282 3.80 -21.39 14.83
CA PHE A 282 4.74 -20.32 15.19
C PHE A 282 5.98 -20.85 15.95
N ARG A 283 5.85 -21.96 16.68
CA ARG A 283 6.93 -22.61 17.43
C ARG A 283 7.80 -23.53 16.58
N SER A 284 7.27 -24.17 15.54
CA SER A 284 7.94 -25.27 14.82
C SER A 284 9.07 -24.84 13.87
N LEU A 285 9.35 -23.54 13.68
CA LEU A 285 10.31 -23.02 12.68
C LEU A 285 9.94 -23.38 11.23
N GLU A 286 8.82 -24.06 10.97
CA GLU A 286 8.24 -24.15 9.64
C GLU A 286 7.75 -22.75 9.27
N VAL A 287 8.48 -22.15 8.33
CA VAL A 287 8.54 -20.69 8.20
C VAL A 287 7.29 -20.18 7.50
N PHE A 288 6.40 -19.48 8.23
CA PHE A 288 5.46 -18.57 7.59
C PHE A 288 6.16 -17.23 7.33
N HIS A 289 6.57 -16.99 6.09
CA HIS A 289 7.32 -15.80 5.69
C HIS A 289 6.56 -14.47 5.85
N PHE A 290 5.29 -14.49 6.30
CA PHE A 290 4.40 -13.32 6.35
C PHE A 290 4.22 -12.71 7.75
N TYR A 291 4.98 -13.13 8.77
CA TYR A 291 4.93 -12.50 10.09
C TYR A 291 5.67 -11.15 10.11
N ALA A 292 4.90 -10.06 10.24
CA ALA A 292 5.41 -8.69 10.32
C ALA A 292 5.66 -8.21 11.75
N SER A 293 5.61 -9.08 12.76
CA SER A 293 5.99 -8.73 14.14
C SER A 293 7.50 -8.77 14.32
N THR A 294 8.02 -8.09 15.37
CA THR A 294 9.46 -8.15 15.67
C THR A 294 9.89 -9.57 16.02
N SER A 295 9.08 -10.32 16.79
CA SER A 295 9.33 -11.76 17.00
C SER A 295 9.29 -12.54 15.69
N GLY A 296 8.36 -12.26 14.78
CA GLY A 296 8.27 -12.92 13.48
C GLY A 296 9.52 -12.71 12.63
N ALA A 297 9.98 -11.47 12.49
CA ALA A 297 11.20 -11.13 11.77
C ALA A 297 12.43 -11.85 12.35
N LEU A 298 12.57 -11.91 13.68
CA LEU A 298 13.66 -12.64 14.33
C LEU A 298 13.58 -14.15 14.10
N ARG A 299 12.37 -14.73 14.18
CA ARG A 299 12.13 -16.15 13.90
C ARG A 299 12.50 -16.50 12.46
N ASN A 300 12.12 -15.64 11.51
CA ASN A 300 12.47 -15.79 10.10
C ASN A 300 13.99 -15.72 9.92
N ALA A 301 14.67 -14.82 10.62
CA ALA A 301 16.14 -14.74 10.66
C ALA A 301 16.85 -15.88 11.41
N GLY A 302 16.13 -16.96 11.78
CA GLY A 302 16.69 -18.15 12.43
C GLY A 302 16.89 -18.02 13.94
N VAL A 303 16.41 -16.95 14.58
CA VAL A 303 16.53 -16.78 16.03
C VAL A 303 15.54 -17.71 16.76
N GLY A 304 16.01 -18.33 17.85
CA GLY A 304 15.18 -19.22 18.67
C GLY A 304 13.92 -18.54 19.24
N PHE A 305 12.91 -19.35 19.57
CA PHE A 305 11.61 -18.87 20.06
C PHE A 305 11.74 -18.00 21.33
N GLY A 306 12.53 -18.45 22.31
CA GLY A 306 12.74 -17.74 23.57
C GLY A 306 13.29 -16.32 23.36
N PRO A 307 14.48 -16.14 22.76
CA PRO A 307 15.05 -14.82 22.49
C PRO A 307 14.15 -13.93 21.62
N SER A 308 13.47 -14.49 20.63
CA SER A 308 12.53 -13.75 19.78
C SER A 308 11.37 -13.16 20.59
N MET A 309 10.80 -13.96 21.50
CA MET A 309 9.72 -13.50 22.39
C MET A 309 10.21 -12.48 23.43
N VAL A 310 11.43 -12.64 23.96
CA VAL A 310 12.02 -11.65 24.89
C VAL A 310 12.15 -10.29 24.19
N THR A 311 12.70 -10.24 22.96
CA THR A 311 12.79 -8.99 22.19
C THR A 311 11.41 -8.39 21.95
N GLN A 312 10.41 -9.21 21.61
CA GLN A 312 9.05 -8.75 21.39
C GLN A 312 8.43 -8.15 22.66
N VAL A 313 8.68 -8.74 23.84
CA VAL A 313 8.26 -8.14 25.12
C VAL A 313 8.91 -6.78 25.33
N VAL A 314 10.22 -6.65 25.07
CA VAL A 314 10.94 -5.36 25.17
C VAL A 314 10.33 -4.32 24.24
N VAL A 315 10.06 -4.66 22.98
CA VAL A 315 9.40 -3.76 22.02
C VAL A 315 7.99 -3.39 22.46
N SER A 316 7.24 -4.34 23.03
CA SER A 316 5.88 -4.10 23.53
C SER A 316 5.86 -3.17 24.74
N LEU A 317 6.82 -3.33 25.67
CA LEU A 317 7.01 -2.43 26.81
C LEU A 317 7.42 -1.04 26.35
N PHE A 318 8.36 -0.94 25.41
CA PHE A 318 8.74 0.33 24.79
C PHE A 318 7.53 1.03 24.16
N ALA A 319 6.73 0.29 23.38
CA ALA A 319 5.52 0.82 22.78
C ALA A 319 4.52 1.31 23.83
N GLY A 320 4.31 0.53 24.89
CA GLY A 320 3.45 0.93 26.01
C GLY A 320 3.92 2.22 26.69
N ILE A 321 5.21 2.36 26.97
CA ILE A 321 5.78 3.58 27.58
C ILE A 321 5.60 4.79 26.67
N VAL A 322 5.88 4.65 25.37
CA VAL A 322 5.70 5.72 24.38
C VAL A 322 4.24 6.15 24.29
N LEU A 323 3.31 5.20 24.27
CA LEU A 323 1.87 5.49 24.25
C LEU A 323 1.43 6.21 25.51
N ILE A 324 1.79 5.70 26.70
CA ILE A 324 1.40 6.34 27.97
C ILE A 324 1.94 7.78 28.02
N LYS A 325 3.22 7.99 27.70
CA LYS A 325 3.83 9.32 27.70
C LYS A 325 3.18 10.23 26.66
N GLY A 326 2.98 9.74 25.43
CA GLY A 326 2.42 10.51 24.33
C GLY A 326 0.96 10.92 24.56
N PHE A 327 0.13 10.01 25.08
CA PHE A 327 -1.26 10.34 25.39
C PHE A 327 -1.39 11.29 26.59
N ARG A 328 -0.48 11.21 27.57
CA ARG A 328 -0.42 12.15 28.70
C ARG A 328 0.20 13.50 28.35
N ASP A 329 0.91 13.62 27.22
CA ASP A 329 1.49 14.89 26.79
C ASP A 329 0.39 15.80 26.20
N PRO A 330 0.11 16.97 26.82
CA PRO A 330 -0.86 17.92 26.28
C PRO A 330 -0.36 18.66 25.04
N ARG A 331 0.94 18.63 24.74
CA ARG A 331 1.55 19.32 23.59
C ARG A 331 1.32 18.57 22.28
N LEU A 332 1.16 17.24 22.35
CA LEU A 332 0.92 16.40 21.18
C LEU A 332 -0.50 16.56 20.67
N SER A 333 -0.62 16.82 19.36
CA SER A 333 -1.91 16.87 18.68
C SER A 333 -2.60 15.51 18.67
N LEU A 334 -3.92 15.50 18.45
CA LEU A 334 -4.65 14.25 18.25
C LEU A 334 -4.04 13.41 17.11
N ASP A 335 -3.64 14.05 16.01
CA ASP A 335 -3.07 13.34 14.86
C ASP A 335 -1.79 12.60 15.22
N ALA A 336 -0.90 13.25 15.96
CA ALA A 336 0.32 12.62 16.47
C ALA A 336 -0.02 11.45 17.41
N LYS A 337 -1.00 11.61 18.31
CA LYS A 337 -1.48 10.54 19.20
C LYS A 337 -2.09 9.37 18.41
N SER A 338 -2.86 9.65 17.35
CA SER A 338 -3.44 8.63 16.46
C SER A 338 -2.36 7.87 15.69
N SER A 339 -1.31 8.55 15.20
CA SER A 339 -0.15 7.90 14.59
C SER A 339 0.60 7.02 15.58
N LEU A 340 0.92 7.54 16.78
CA LEU A 340 1.56 6.75 17.84
C LEU A 340 0.75 5.51 18.19
N LEU A 341 -0.58 5.63 18.31
CA LEU A 341 -1.46 4.50 18.60
C LEU A 341 -1.45 3.45 17.47
N ALA A 342 -1.57 3.87 16.20
CA ALA A 342 -1.50 2.96 15.08
C ALA A 342 -0.17 2.19 15.03
N TYR A 343 0.97 2.86 15.26
CA TYR A 343 2.29 2.21 15.30
C TYR A 343 2.43 1.31 16.52
N GLY A 344 1.98 1.76 17.69
CA GLY A 344 2.04 1.02 18.93
C GLY A 344 1.18 -0.24 18.95
N MET A 345 0.00 -0.21 18.32
CA MET A 345 -0.87 -1.39 18.16
C MET A 345 -0.18 -2.53 17.42
N ILE A 346 0.58 -2.19 16.38
CA ILE A 346 1.32 -3.18 15.60
C ILE A 346 2.62 -3.58 16.29
N ALA A 347 3.39 -2.61 16.81
CA ALA A 347 4.67 -2.88 17.48
C ALA A 347 4.51 -3.77 18.72
N ALA A 348 3.42 -3.61 19.48
CA ALA A 348 3.20 -4.37 20.71
C ALA A 348 2.66 -5.79 20.47
N SER A 349 2.28 -6.15 19.24
CA SER A 349 1.62 -7.44 18.97
C SER A 349 2.60 -8.48 18.42
N PRO A 350 2.75 -9.66 19.06
CA PRO A 350 3.72 -10.69 18.67
C PRO A 350 3.34 -11.45 17.40
N ARG A 351 2.08 -11.35 16.95
CA ARG A 351 1.50 -12.17 15.87
C ARG A 351 0.79 -11.33 14.80
N VAL A 352 1.38 -10.19 14.48
CA VAL A 352 0.97 -9.35 13.34
C VAL A 352 1.46 -10.00 12.05
N MET A 353 0.60 -10.01 11.04
CA MET A 353 0.94 -10.45 9.69
C MET A 353 1.17 -9.24 8.77
N ASP A 354 1.84 -9.42 7.63
CA ASP A 354 2.13 -8.33 6.68
C ASP A 354 0.92 -7.46 6.33
N TYR A 355 -0.23 -8.11 6.16
CA TYR A 355 -1.46 -7.41 5.81
C TYR A 355 -2.01 -6.49 6.93
N ASP A 356 -1.62 -6.72 8.19
CA ASP A 356 -1.99 -5.86 9.32
C ASP A 356 -1.18 -4.54 9.33
N LEU A 357 -0.07 -4.45 8.58
CA LEU A 357 0.72 -3.22 8.44
C LEU A 357 -0.06 -2.06 7.81
N LEU A 358 -1.21 -2.32 7.17
CA LEU A 358 -2.11 -1.25 6.70
C LEU A 358 -2.50 -0.27 7.82
N ILE A 359 -2.56 -0.72 9.07
CA ILE A 359 -2.82 0.14 10.24
C ILE A 359 -1.69 1.19 10.39
N ILE A 360 -0.43 0.81 10.19
CA ILE A 360 0.71 1.74 10.19
C ILE A 360 0.56 2.75 9.05
N PHE A 361 0.17 2.32 7.86
CA PHE A 361 0.01 3.25 6.74
C PHE A 361 -1.16 4.24 6.94
N LEU A 362 -2.23 3.86 7.67
CA LEU A 362 -3.22 4.84 8.15
C LEU A 362 -2.63 5.80 9.19
N GLY A 363 -1.82 5.29 10.13
CA GLY A 363 -1.06 6.10 11.07
C GLY A 363 -0.16 7.12 10.36
N ALA A 364 0.48 6.74 9.26
CA ALA A 364 1.28 7.62 8.42
C ALA A 364 0.46 8.74 7.78
N LEU A 365 -0.81 8.51 7.41
CA LEU A 365 -1.68 9.57 6.92
C LEU A 365 -1.99 10.62 8.00
N PHE A 366 -2.22 10.19 9.25
CA PHE A 366 -2.33 11.12 10.39
C PHE A 366 -1.04 11.90 10.61
N GLN A 367 0.12 11.23 10.51
CA GLN A 367 1.42 11.87 10.69
C GLN A 367 1.67 12.92 9.59
N ILE A 368 1.34 12.61 8.34
CA ILE A 368 1.42 13.55 7.22
C ILE A 368 0.47 14.74 7.43
N ARG A 369 -0.75 14.49 7.90
CA ARG A 369 -1.71 15.57 8.22
C ARG A 369 -1.16 16.49 9.32
N HIS A 370 -0.60 15.90 10.38
CA HIS A 370 0.05 16.63 11.45
C HIS A 370 1.22 17.48 10.94
N ALA A 371 2.12 16.87 10.17
CA ALA A 371 3.32 17.52 9.63
C ALA A 371 3.02 18.61 8.60
N LYS A 372 1.90 18.51 7.86
CA LYS A 372 1.45 19.59 6.97
C LYS A 372 1.05 20.87 7.72
N VAL A 373 0.58 20.74 8.97
CA VAL A 373 0.18 21.87 9.80
C VAL A 373 1.35 22.40 10.62
N ARG A 374 2.16 21.51 11.21
CA ARG A 374 3.23 21.88 12.14
C ARG A 374 4.64 21.92 11.52
N GLY A 375 4.76 21.58 10.25
CA GLY A 375 6.06 21.40 9.59
C GLY A 375 6.63 20.00 9.81
N PHE A 376 7.42 19.54 8.85
CA PHE A 376 8.14 18.26 8.92
C PHE A 376 9.45 18.43 9.71
N PHE A 377 9.77 17.50 10.59
CA PHE A 377 11.11 17.43 11.19
C PHE A 377 12.11 16.73 10.27
N ALA A 378 13.40 16.92 10.51
CA ALA A 378 14.45 16.34 9.67
C ALA A 378 14.38 14.81 9.65
N GLY A 379 14.27 14.22 8.45
CA GLY A 379 14.21 12.77 8.26
C GLY A 379 12.81 12.16 8.37
N GLU A 380 11.78 12.93 8.76
CA GLU A 380 10.40 12.44 8.86
C GLU A 380 9.90 11.81 7.55
N ARG A 381 10.12 12.52 6.43
CA ARG A 381 9.75 12.03 5.09
C ARG A 381 10.55 10.79 4.67
N THR A 382 11.81 10.71 5.09
CA THR A 382 12.70 9.58 4.78
C THR A 382 12.21 8.33 5.49
N VAL A 383 11.85 8.42 6.78
CA VAL A 383 11.32 7.28 7.55
C VAL A 383 10.01 6.76 6.94
N LEU A 384 9.11 7.66 6.56
CA LEU A 384 7.86 7.29 5.87
C LEU A 384 8.12 6.56 4.54
N LEU A 385 9.09 7.03 3.75
CA LEU A 385 9.48 6.38 2.51
C LEU A 385 10.16 5.02 2.76
N LEU A 386 11.01 4.92 3.78
CA LEU A 386 11.67 3.67 4.15
C LEU A 386 10.66 2.63 4.61
N ALA A 387 9.65 3.00 5.41
CA ALA A 387 8.57 2.09 5.78
C ALA A 387 7.83 1.53 4.55
N MET A 388 7.54 2.40 3.57
CA MET A 388 6.97 1.97 2.29
C MET A 388 7.92 1.03 1.53
N PHE A 389 9.19 1.40 1.39
CA PHE A 389 10.17 0.63 0.63
C PHE A 389 10.46 -0.75 1.27
N ILE A 390 10.60 -0.81 2.59
CA ILE A 390 10.79 -2.06 3.35
C ILE A 390 9.61 -3.00 3.10
N SER A 391 8.38 -2.49 3.12
CA SER A 391 7.20 -3.31 2.83
C SER A 391 7.26 -3.95 1.43
N TRP A 392 7.78 -3.21 0.45
CA TRP A 392 7.93 -3.71 -0.92
C TRP A 392 9.07 -4.71 -1.10
N LEU A 393 10.20 -4.49 -0.42
CA LEU A 393 11.31 -5.44 -0.43
C LEU A 393 10.84 -6.82 0.03
N ASP A 394 10.09 -6.86 1.14
CA ASP A 394 9.60 -8.12 1.71
C ASP A 394 8.68 -8.91 0.76
N PHE A 395 7.89 -8.21 -0.06
CA PHE A 395 7.00 -8.87 -1.03
C PHE A 395 7.75 -9.37 -2.28
N GLY A 396 8.83 -8.73 -2.69
CA GLY A 396 9.60 -9.11 -3.90
C GLY A 396 10.55 -10.29 -3.68
N LEU A 397 11.01 -10.47 -2.44
CA LEU A 397 12.02 -11.46 -2.05
C LEU A 397 11.58 -12.95 -2.15
N PRO A 398 10.33 -13.35 -1.83
CA PRO A 398 9.86 -14.74 -1.93
C PRO A 398 9.93 -15.32 -3.35
N PHE A 399 9.84 -14.49 -4.39
CA PHE A 399 9.84 -14.93 -5.79
C PHE A 399 11.24 -15.27 -6.33
N THR A 400 12.31 -14.97 -5.60
CA THR A 400 13.68 -15.11 -6.11
C THR A 400 14.37 -16.42 -5.73
N GLN A 401 13.79 -17.31 -4.90
CA GLN A 401 14.46 -18.50 -4.32
C GLN A 401 15.78 -18.19 -3.56
N LEU A 402 16.34 -16.99 -3.69
CA LEU A 402 17.60 -16.53 -3.12
C LEU A 402 17.49 -16.06 -1.66
N THR A 403 16.27 -15.79 -1.17
CA THR A 403 16.05 -15.25 0.18
C THR A 403 14.87 -15.92 0.86
N SER A 404 14.97 -17.24 1.07
CA SER A 404 13.99 -17.99 1.86
C SER A 404 14.00 -17.67 3.36
N TYR A 405 14.59 -16.56 3.85
CA TYR A 405 14.98 -16.46 5.27
C TYR A 405 14.90 -15.10 5.98
N VAL A 406 14.42 -13.99 5.40
CA VAL A 406 14.33 -12.75 6.22
C VAL A 406 13.11 -11.92 5.84
N SER A 407 12.04 -11.99 6.66
CA SER A 407 11.04 -10.91 6.67
C SER A 407 11.61 -9.74 7.47
N ILE A 408 11.82 -8.60 6.81
CA ILE A 408 12.31 -7.36 7.43
C ILE A 408 11.18 -6.44 7.89
N ASN A 409 9.92 -6.80 7.61
CA ASN A 409 8.73 -6.03 7.96
C ASN A 409 8.58 -5.78 9.47
N GLY A 410 9.08 -6.70 10.32
CA GLY A 410 9.09 -6.57 11.78
C GLY A 410 9.86 -5.35 12.33
N VAL A 411 10.65 -4.67 11.51
CA VAL A 411 11.36 -3.44 11.87
C VAL A 411 10.49 -2.19 11.68
N ILE A 412 9.52 -2.22 10.76
CA ILE A 412 8.70 -1.05 10.41
C ILE A 412 7.96 -0.48 11.64
N PRO A 413 7.22 -1.29 12.45
CA PRO A 413 6.45 -0.75 13.57
C PRO A 413 7.29 -0.03 14.64
N PRO A 414 8.35 -0.64 15.22
CA PRO A 414 9.17 0.04 16.23
C PRO A 414 9.95 1.22 15.65
N MET A 415 10.41 1.14 14.38
CA MET A 415 11.08 2.26 13.71
C MET A 415 10.15 3.47 13.57
N MET A 416 8.94 3.27 13.06
CA MET A 416 7.93 4.32 12.89
C MET A 416 7.56 4.96 14.25
N LEU A 417 7.37 4.12 15.26
CA LEU A 417 7.03 4.58 16.61
C LEU A 417 8.17 5.40 17.25
N ALA A 418 9.41 4.91 17.18
CA ALA A 418 10.57 5.61 17.73
C ALA A 418 10.87 6.92 16.98
N ALA A 419 10.79 6.90 15.64
CA ALA A 419 11.04 8.09 14.82
C ALA A 419 10.05 9.21 15.14
N LEU A 420 8.75 8.90 15.28
CA LEU A 420 7.76 9.90 15.66
C LEU A 420 7.99 10.37 17.10
N ALA A 421 8.14 9.46 18.07
CA ALA A 421 8.30 9.81 19.48
C ALA A 421 9.53 10.67 19.78
N LEU A 422 10.64 10.45 19.06
CA LEU A 422 11.86 11.23 19.20
C LEU A 422 11.81 12.51 18.35
N GLY A 423 11.28 12.41 17.12
CA GLY A 423 11.25 13.49 16.15
C GLY A 423 10.35 14.66 16.56
N GLU A 424 9.28 14.42 17.32
CA GLU A 424 8.39 15.47 17.83
C GLU A 424 9.12 16.54 18.65
N ARG A 425 10.24 16.20 19.30
CA ARG A 425 11.05 17.17 20.06
C ARG A 425 11.77 18.19 19.19
N TYR A 426 12.02 17.83 17.93
CA TYR A 426 12.72 18.64 16.94
C TYR A 426 11.77 19.24 15.90
N ARG A 427 10.44 19.04 16.07
CA ARG A 427 9.46 19.62 15.19
C ARG A 427 9.47 21.14 15.36
N PRO A 428 9.54 21.92 14.27
CA PRO A 428 9.56 23.37 14.37
C PRO A 428 8.32 23.87 15.13
N GLY A 429 8.53 24.57 16.25
CA GLY A 429 7.46 25.18 17.03
C GLY A 429 6.78 26.29 16.22
N ASN A 430 5.45 26.41 16.34
CA ASN A 430 4.56 27.34 15.62
C ASN A 430 5.27 28.54 14.97
N VAL A 431 5.74 28.35 13.74
CA VAL A 431 5.74 29.45 12.78
C VAL A 431 4.28 29.53 12.38
N THR A 432 3.57 30.51 12.94
CA THR A 432 2.29 31.00 12.42
C THR A 432 2.31 30.85 10.92
N SER A 433 1.38 30.03 10.43
CA SER A 433 1.21 29.80 9.02
C SER A 433 1.03 31.14 8.33
N LEU A 434 2.11 31.65 7.73
CA LEU A 434 1.99 32.14 6.37
C LEU A 434 1.51 30.92 5.59
N VAL A 435 0.18 30.75 5.56
CA VAL A 435 -0.49 30.14 4.43
C VAL A 435 -0.19 31.09 3.26
N VAL A 436 1.05 31.07 2.79
CA VAL A 436 1.26 31.23 1.36
C VAL A 436 0.52 30.03 0.82
N ALA A 437 -0.67 30.28 0.30
CA ALA A 437 -1.21 29.43 -0.74
C ALA A 437 -0.10 29.35 -1.78
N VAL A 438 0.76 28.34 -1.68
CA VAL A 438 1.74 28.05 -2.71
C VAL A 438 0.86 27.80 -3.92
N PRO A 439 0.85 28.71 -4.91
CA PRO A 439 0.12 28.47 -6.12
C PRO A 439 0.65 27.13 -6.60
N ARG A 440 -0.23 26.13 -6.80
CA ARG A 440 0.19 24.87 -7.41
C ARG A 440 1.01 25.29 -8.63
N PRO A 441 2.34 25.05 -8.69
CA PRO A 441 3.07 25.42 -9.88
C PRO A 441 2.38 24.62 -10.99
N PRO A 442 1.90 25.27 -12.07
CA PRO A 442 1.35 24.52 -13.19
C PRO A 442 2.42 23.50 -13.54
N LEU A 443 2.01 22.23 -13.51
CA LEU A 443 2.93 21.14 -13.77
C LEU A 443 3.67 21.47 -15.09
N PRO A 444 5.00 21.28 -15.19
CA PRO A 444 5.68 21.38 -16.47
C PRO A 444 4.91 20.50 -17.44
N THR A 445 4.26 21.15 -18.40
CA THR A 445 3.23 20.58 -19.28
C THR A 445 3.68 19.27 -19.90
N ARG A 446 5.00 19.16 -20.17
CA ARG A 446 5.65 17.95 -20.67
C ARG A 446 5.44 16.71 -19.79
N PHE A 447 5.56 16.82 -18.46
CA PHE A 447 5.43 15.66 -17.55
C PHE A 447 3.97 15.20 -17.38
N VAL A 448 3.01 16.14 -17.35
CA VAL A 448 1.56 15.79 -17.29
C VAL A 448 1.12 15.10 -18.56
N VAL A 449 1.58 15.64 -19.69
CA VAL A 449 1.29 15.08 -21.00
C VAL A 449 1.89 13.67 -21.09
N GLN A 450 3.10 13.44 -20.58
CA GLN A 450 3.70 12.10 -20.55
C GLN A 450 2.96 11.13 -19.62
N ALA A 451 2.62 11.53 -18.40
CA ALA A 451 1.88 10.68 -17.47
C ALA A 451 0.47 10.34 -18.00
N ALA A 452 -0.23 11.31 -18.59
CA ALA A 452 -1.52 11.08 -19.24
C ALA A 452 -1.40 10.13 -20.43
N ARG A 453 -0.33 10.24 -21.24
CA ARG A 453 -0.05 9.31 -22.33
C ARG A 453 0.23 7.90 -21.83
N LEU A 454 0.99 7.75 -20.74
CA LEU A 454 1.26 6.45 -20.14
C LEU A 454 -0.02 5.80 -19.60
N ILE A 455 -0.90 6.58 -18.96
CA ILE A 455 -2.20 6.08 -18.49
C ILE A 455 -3.05 5.63 -19.68
N ARG A 456 -3.16 6.43 -20.74
CA ARG A 456 -3.92 6.06 -21.95
C ARG A 456 -3.35 4.82 -22.63
N PHE A 457 -2.02 4.73 -22.71
CA PHE A 457 -1.30 3.56 -23.22
C PHE A 457 -1.67 2.30 -22.42
N GLY A 458 -1.64 2.38 -21.08
CA GLY A 458 -2.06 1.28 -20.21
C GLY A 458 -3.52 0.88 -20.42
N VAL A 459 -4.44 1.85 -20.50
CA VAL A 459 -5.87 1.58 -20.74
C VAL A 459 -6.10 0.89 -22.08
N VAL A 460 -5.42 1.32 -23.15
CA VAL A 460 -5.51 0.67 -24.46
C VAL A 460 -4.95 -0.75 -24.41
N GLY A 461 -3.84 -0.96 -23.69
CA GLY A 461 -3.30 -2.30 -23.45
C GLY A 461 -4.30 -3.23 -22.76
N VAL A 462 -4.94 -2.76 -21.67
CA VAL A 462 -5.97 -3.53 -20.96
C VAL A 462 -7.16 -3.83 -21.86
N ALA A 463 -7.64 -2.86 -22.65
CA ALA A 463 -8.74 -3.05 -23.57
C ALA A 463 -8.41 -4.08 -24.66
N ALA A 464 -7.19 -4.05 -25.21
CA ALA A 464 -6.72 -5.03 -26.18
C ALA A 464 -6.65 -6.44 -25.58
N THR A 465 -6.08 -6.58 -24.37
CA THR A 465 -6.03 -7.87 -23.66
C THR A 465 -7.43 -8.40 -23.34
N ALA A 466 -8.34 -7.53 -22.85
CA ALA A 466 -9.72 -7.93 -22.59
C ALA A 466 -10.42 -8.39 -23.87
N THR A 467 -10.21 -7.69 -24.99
CA THR A 467 -10.73 -8.10 -26.30
C THR A 467 -10.19 -9.47 -26.71
N HIS A 468 -8.87 -9.69 -26.56
CA HIS A 468 -8.24 -10.99 -26.83
C HIS A 468 -8.91 -12.10 -26.01
N VAL A 469 -9.03 -11.91 -24.70
CA VAL A 469 -9.60 -12.92 -23.79
C VAL A 469 -11.05 -13.22 -24.13
N LEU A 470 -11.89 -12.20 -24.37
CA LEU A 470 -13.31 -12.39 -24.70
C LEU A 470 -13.52 -13.09 -26.04
N VAL A 471 -12.73 -12.73 -27.06
CA VAL A 471 -12.81 -13.39 -28.36
C VAL A 471 -12.30 -14.83 -28.26
N LEU A 472 -11.19 -15.05 -27.56
CA LEU A 472 -10.65 -16.39 -27.33
C LEU A 472 -11.66 -17.29 -26.62
N SER A 473 -12.18 -16.84 -25.48
CA SER A 473 -13.13 -17.63 -24.68
C SER A 473 -14.44 -17.84 -25.43
N GLY A 474 -14.96 -16.83 -26.13
CA GLY A 474 -16.16 -16.97 -26.95
C GLY A 474 -16.00 -17.98 -28.09
N LEU A 475 -14.86 -17.98 -28.79
CA LEU A 475 -14.59 -18.94 -29.86
C LEU A 475 -14.46 -20.38 -29.33
N ILE A 476 -13.90 -20.55 -28.14
CA ILE A 476 -13.78 -21.88 -27.51
C ILE A 476 -15.12 -22.35 -26.95
N GLU A 477 -15.78 -21.54 -26.13
CA GLU A 477 -16.95 -21.96 -25.35
C GLU A 477 -18.26 -21.93 -26.15
N LEU A 478 -18.42 -20.98 -27.07
CA LEU A 478 -19.66 -20.81 -27.82
C LEU A 478 -19.59 -21.45 -29.22
N ALA A 479 -18.41 -21.43 -29.84
CA ALA A 479 -18.22 -21.94 -31.20
C ALA A 479 -17.47 -23.29 -31.26
N GLY A 480 -16.96 -23.79 -30.13
CA GLY A 480 -16.26 -25.08 -30.06
C GLY A 480 -14.96 -25.13 -30.87
N ILE A 481 -14.37 -23.96 -31.16
CA ILE A 481 -13.16 -23.86 -31.99
C ILE A 481 -11.96 -24.27 -31.16
N ASP A 482 -11.08 -25.08 -31.76
CA ASP A 482 -9.85 -25.52 -31.13
C ASP A 482 -9.02 -24.31 -30.62
N PRO A 483 -8.50 -24.35 -29.37
CA PRO A 483 -7.82 -23.22 -28.74
C PRO A 483 -6.65 -22.65 -29.53
N ARG A 484 -5.97 -23.44 -30.36
CA ARG A 484 -4.82 -22.98 -31.16
C ARG A 484 -5.28 -22.00 -32.24
N PHE A 485 -6.37 -22.34 -32.93
CA PHE A 485 -6.97 -21.49 -33.96
C PHE A 485 -7.74 -20.32 -33.36
N ALA A 486 -8.44 -20.54 -32.23
CA ALA A 486 -9.12 -19.48 -31.49
C ALA A 486 -8.14 -18.41 -30.99
N ASN A 487 -6.95 -18.80 -30.53
CA ASN A 487 -5.92 -17.86 -30.09
C ASN A 487 -5.35 -17.00 -31.23
N ILE A 488 -5.15 -17.58 -32.42
CA ILE A 488 -4.75 -16.81 -33.61
C ILE A 488 -5.85 -15.80 -33.98
N ALA A 489 -7.10 -16.24 -34.04
CA ALA A 489 -8.23 -15.36 -34.36
C ALA A 489 -8.39 -14.22 -33.34
N ALA A 490 -8.32 -14.53 -32.04
CA ALA A 490 -8.39 -13.55 -30.96
C ALA A 490 -7.26 -12.51 -31.05
N PHE A 491 -6.03 -12.97 -31.36
CA PHE A 491 -4.89 -12.08 -31.54
C PHE A 491 -5.09 -11.14 -32.73
N MET A 492 -5.61 -11.66 -33.86
CA MET A 492 -5.90 -10.87 -35.05
C MET A 492 -6.98 -9.80 -34.82
N VAL A 493 -7.86 -9.98 -33.82
CA VAL A 493 -8.85 -8.98 -33.42
C VAL A 493 -8.29 -7.99 -32.39
N ALA A 494 -7.47 -8.45 -31.45
CA ALA A 494 -6.90 -7.60 -30.39
C ALA A 494 -5.83 -6.62 -30.91
N VAL A 495 -5.04 -7.02 -31.91
CA VAL A 495 -3.97 -6.19 -32.50
C VAL A 495 -4.51 -4.89 -33.12
N PRO A 496 -5.56 -4.90 -33.96
CA PRO A 496 -6.21 -3.68 -34.43
C PRO A 496 -6.73 -2.79 -33.30
N VAL A 497 -7.33 -3.35 -32.26
CA VAL A 497 -7.83 -2.58 -31.10
C VAL A 497 -6.69 -1.85 -30.39
N SER A 498 -5.56 -2.54 -30.17
CA SER A 498 -4.35 -1.95 -29.62
C SER A 498 -3.80 -0.84 -30.52
N TYR A 499 -3.64 -1.12 -31.81
CA TYR A 499 -3.11 -0.15 -32.78
C TYR A 499 -3.97 1.11 -32.88
N LEU A 500 -5.28 0.97 -33.07
CA LEU A 500 -6.21 2.10 -33.22
C LEU A 500 -6.32 2.91 -31.94
N GLY A 501 -6.34 2.26 -30.77
CA GLY A 501 -6.33 2.93 -29.48
C GLY A 501 -5.05 3.75 -29.25
N HIS A 502 -3.91 3.23 -29.69
CA HIS A 502 -2.65 3.98 -29.62
C HIS A 502 -2.58 5.11 -30.63
N TYR A 503 -3.02 4.85 -31.86
CA TYR A 503 -3.02 5.80 -32.98
C TYR A 503 -3.92 7.01 -32.71
N TYR A 504 -5.19 6.79 -32.35
CA TYR A 504 -6.15 7.89 -32.18
C TYR A 504 -6.10 8.54 -30.79
N TRP A 505 -5.75 7.79 -29.74
CA TRP A 505 -5.98 8.27 -28.37
C TRP A 505 -4.73 8.33 -27.48
N SER A 506 -3.91 7.27 -27.45
CA SER A 506 -2.74 7.25 -26.56
C SER A 506 -1.69 8.26 -27.02
N PHE A 507 -1.37 8.29 -28.31
CA PHE A 507 -0.35 9.16 -28.87
C PHE A 507 -0.90 10.21 -29.84
N GLY A 508 -2.05 9.96 -30.48
CA GLY A 508 -2.70 10.90 -31.39
C GLY A 508 -1.80 11.23 -32.57
N SER A 509 -1.55 10.22 -33.41
CA SER A 509 -0.68 10.29 -34.60
C SER A 509 -1.32 11.16 -35.69
N VAL A 510 -0.49 11.87 -36.45
CA VAL A 510 -0.89 12.62 -37.66
C VAL A 510 -0.30 12.00 -38.93
N HIS A 511 0.43 10.89 -38.81
CA HIS A 511 1.08 10.20 -39.94
C HIS A 511 0.11 9.25 -40.63
N PRO A 512 0.24 9.01 -41.95
CA PRO A 512 -0.59 8.05 -42.68
C PRO A 512 -0.56 6.65 -42.04
N HIS A 513 -1.70 5.95 -42.11
CA HIS A 513 -1.84 4.62 -41.51
C HIS A 513 -0.81 3.61 -42.02
N GLY A 514 -0.51 3.61 -43.34
CA GLY A 514 0.43 2.65 -43.94
C GLY A 514 1.84 2.70 -43.33
N GLU A 515 2.39 3.90 -43.11
CA GLU A 515 3.72 4.08 -42.51
C GLU A 515 3.71 3.79 -41.00
N THR A 516 2.64 4.18 -40.31
CA THR A 516 2.51 4.01 -38.86
C THR A 516 2.26 2.55 -38.48
N LEU A 517 1.50 1.82 -39.31
CA LEU A 517 1.20 0.39 -39.11
C LEU A 517 2.45 -0.47 -39.31
N LEU A 518 3.25 -0.22 -40.35
CA LEU A 518 4.49 -0.96 -40.57
C LEU A 518 5.48 -0.77 -39.40
N ARG A 519 5.61 0.47 -38.91
CA ARG A 519 6.43 0.77 -37.72
C ARG A 519 5.88 0.10 -36.46
N PHE A 520 4.56 0.09 -36.27
CA PHE A 520 3.92 -0.59 -35.16
C PHE A 520 4.16 -2.11 -35.19
N ILE A 521 4.03 -2.74 -36.37
CA ILE A 521 4.30 -4.18 -36.55
C ILE A 521 5.78 -4.48 -36.26
N VAL A 522 6.71 -3.68 -36.78
CA VAL A 522 8.15 -3.85 -36.51
C VAL A 522 8.45 -3.74 -35.02
N VAL A 523 7.83 -2.79 -34.32
CA VAL A 523 8.00 -2.63 -32.87
C VAL A 523 7.32 -3.76 -32.08
N ALA A 524 6.15 -4.24 -32.52
CA ALA A 524 5.48 -5.38 -31.90
C ALA A 524 6.30 -6.67 -32.04
N VAL A 525 6.84 -6.95 -33.24
CA VAL A 525 7.72 -8.09 -33.50
C VAL A 525 9.05 -7.96 -32.73
N SER A 526 9.64 -6.76 -32.70
CA SER A 526 10.85 -6.50 -31.91
C SER A 526 10.61 -6.65 -30.41
N SER A 527 9.43 -6.26 -29.92
CA SER A 527 9.02 -6.45 -28.53
C SER A 527 8.79 -7.92 -28.19
N LEU A 528 8.26 -8.70 -29.14
CA LEU A 528 8.13 -10.15 -29.00
C LEU A 528 9.51 -10.81 -28.92
N LEU A 529 10.42 -10.49 -29.83
CA LEU A 529 11.80 -10.98 -29.81
C LEU A 529 12.55 -10.51 -28.56
N GLY A 530 12.33 -9.28 -28.11
CA GLY A 530 12.88 -8.73 -26.87
C GLY A 530 12.36 -9.46 -25.63
N SER A 531 11.05 -9.77 -25.59
CA SER A 531 10.47 -10.58 -24.52
C SER A 531 11.05 -11.99 -24.50
N GLN A 532 11.23 -12.62 -25.68
CA GLN A 532 11.86 -13.95 -25.78
C GLN A 532 13.33 -13.91 -25.34
N GLY A 533 14.09 -12.89 -25.74
CA GLY A 533 15.48 -12.71 -25.32
C GLY A 533 15.62 -12.48 -23.81
N LEU A 534 14.67 -11.77 -23.19
CA LEU A 534 14.64 -11.57 -21.74
C LEU A 534 14.32 -12.88 -20.99
N MET A 535 13.50 -13.75 -21.58
CA MET A 535 13.27 -15.12 -21.06
C MET A 535 14.57 -15.92 -21.07
N LEU A 536 15.23 -15.96 -22.22
CA LEU A 536 16.46 -16.74 -22.42
C LEU A 536 17.58 -16.21 -21.54
N PHE A 537 17.68 -14.88 -21.38
CA PHE A 537 18.62 -14.26 -20.44
C PHE A 537 18.36 -14.70 -18.99
N ALA A 538 17.10 -14.74 -18.57
CA ALA A 538 16.74 -15.19 -17.23
C ALA A 538 17.06 -16.67 -17.01
N LEU A 539 16.76 -17.54 -17.97
CA LEU A 539 16.93 -18.98 -17.85
C LEU A 539 18.40 -19.41 -18.03
N ASP A 540 19.04 -18.97 -19.11
CA ASP A 540 20.31 -19.54 -19.58
C ASP A 540 21.54 -18.77 -19.09
N ILE A 541 21.39 -17.47 -18.80
CA ILE A 541 22.51 -16.62 -18.34
C ILE A 541 22.46 -16.41 -16.83
N LEU A 542 21.29 -16.08 -16.28
CA LEU A 542 21.13 -15.89 -14.84
C LEU A 542 20.92 -17.21 -14.09
N GLY A 543 20.60 -18.32 -14.79
CA GLY A 543 20.19 -19.57 -14.15
C GLY A 543 18.94 -19.41 -13.28
N ALA A 544 18.16 -18.36 -13.51
CA ALA A 544 17.01 -18.00 -12.70
C ALA A 544 15.77 -18.79 -13.16
N SER A 545 14.77 -18.88 -12.27
CA SER A 545 13.51 -19.51 -12.63
C SER A 545 12.81 -18.75 -13.77
N TYR A 546 11.99 -19.45 -14.57
CA TYR A 546 11.22 -18.81 -15.64
C TYR A 546 10.34 -17.65 -15.14
N TRP A 547 9.97 -17.65 -13.85
CA TRP A 547 9.25 -16.56 -13.19
C TRP A 547 10.02 -15.24 -13.18
N VAL A 548 11.35 -15.26 -13.05
CA VAL A 548 12.18 -14.06 -13.15
C VAL A 548 12.13 -13.51 -14.57
N GLY A 549 12.16 -14.38 -15.58
CA GLY A 549 11.95 -14.00 -16.98
C GLY A 549 10.59 -13.34 -17.22
N VAL A 550 9.51 -13.93 -16.68
CA VAL A 550 8.16 -13.34 -16.77
C VAL A 550 8.07 -11.99 -16.06
N ALA A 551 8.61 -11.86 -14.85
CA ALA A 551 8.60 -10.60 -14.10
C ALA A 551 9.37 -9.50 -14.85
N LEU A 552 10.55 -9.83 -15.38
CA LEU A 552 11.34 -8.94 -16.22
C LEU A 552 10.54 -8.52 -17.47
N MET A 553 9.81 -9.43 -18.11
CA MET A 553 8.98 -9.07 -19.27
C MET A 553 7.85 -8.13 -18.89
N VAL A 554 7.09 -8.43 -17.85
CA VAL A 554 5.92 -7.64 -17.43
C VAL A 554 6.33 -6.23 -16.97
N VAL A 555 7.53 -6.05 -16.42
CA VAL A 555 8.01 -4.74 -15.97
C VAL A 555 8.75 -3.99 -17.07
N VAL A 556 9.71 -4.66 -17.73
CA VAL A 556 10.64 -4.01 -18.67
C VAL A 556 9.99 -3.81 -20.04
N MET A 557 9.27 -4.81 -20.57
CA MET A 557 8.74 -4.72 -21.93
C MET A 557 7.70 -3.62 -22.11
N PRO A 558 6.71 -3.40 -21.20
CA PRO A 558 5.79 -2.28 -21.37
C PRO A 558 6.47 -0.91 -21.34
N LEU A 559 7.52 -0.74 -20.54
CA LEU A 559 8.27 0.52 -20.46
C LEU A 559 9.13 0.75 -21.71
N VAL A 560 9.81 -0.29 -22.20
CA VAL A 560 10.57 -0.24 -23.45
C VAL A 560 9.63 0.00 -24.62
N ASN A 561 8.52 -0.74 -24.69
CA ASN A 561 7.53 -0.60 -25.75
C ASN A 561 6.90 0.80 -25.76
N PHE A 562 6.58 1.36 -24.59
CA PHE A 562 6.13 2.75 -24.48
C PHE A 562 7.19 3.74 -25.00
N ALA A 563 8.46 3.59 -24.58
CA ALA A 563 9.54 4.48 -24.99
C ALA A 563 9.81 4.40 -26.51
N VAL A 564 9.85 3.18 -27.06
CA VAL A 564 10.08 2.91 -28.48
C VAL A 564 8.91 3.39 -29.33
N GLN A 565 7.67 3.13 -28.93
CA GLN A 565 6.49 3.63 -29.64
C GLN A 565 6.41 5.15 -29.61
N GLN A 566 6.77 5.78 -28.49
CA GLN A 566 6.83 7.24 -28.39
C GLN A 566 7.94 7.84 -29.27
N ALA A 567 9.11 7.19 -29.32
CA ALA A 567 10.30 7.71 -29.99
C ALA A 567 10.36 7.42 -31.50
N LEU A 568 9.84 6.27 -31.94
CA LEU A 568 9.99 5.79 -33.33
C LEU A 568 8.67 5.71 -34.10
N VAL A 569 7.57 5.29 -33.44
CA VAL A 569 6.29 5.05 -34.14
C VAL A 569 5.45 6.32 -34.21
N PHE A 570 5.33 7.04 -33.10
CA PHE A 570 4.43 8.19 -32.95
C PHE A 570 5.15 9.52 -32.73
N ARG A 571 6.40 9.63 -33.21
CA ARG A 571 7.22 10.84 -33.08
C ARG A 571 6.57 12.01 -33.83
N ARG A 572 6.24 13.09 -33.11
CA ARG A 572 5.87 14.38 -33.72
C ARG A 572 7.13 15.08 -34.22
N ARG A 573 7.14 15.57 -35.46
CA ARG A 573 8.18 16.52 -35.92
C ARG A 573 8.12 17.77 -35.02
N PRO A 574 9.26 18.39 -34.68
CA PRO A 574 9.24 19.72 -34.12
C PRO A 574 8.48 20.61 -35.11
N THR A 575 7.45 21.31 -34.64
CA THR A 575 6.92 22.45 -35.40
C THR A 575 8.10 23.36 -35.67
N ALA A 576 8.46 23.55 -36.94
CA ALA A 576 9.35 24.62 -37.35
C ALA A 576 8.86 25.89 -36.63
N ALA A 577 9.75 26.51 -35.86
CA ALA A 577 9.44 27.78 -35.24
C ALA A 577 8.92 28.69 -36.36
N ARG A 578 7.72 29.24 -36.20
CA ARG A 578 7.32 30.40 -36.98
C ARG A 578 8.30 31.51 -36.58
N GLU A 579 9.34 31.68 -37.38
CA GLU A 579 10.04 32.95 -37.51
C GLU A 579 8.99 33.95 -37.99
N GLY A 580 8.61 34.88 -37.12
CA GLY A 580 7.58 35.86 -37.40
C GLY A 580 6.70 36.11 -36.20
N ASP A 581 7.29 36.68 -35.15
CA ASP A 581 6.65 37.67 -34.28
C ASP A 581 7.80 38.50 -33.68
N GLY A 582 8.36 39.35 -34.54
CA GLY A 582 9.14 40.52 -34.16
C GLY A 582 8.26 41.76 -34.35
N CYS A 583 8.40 42.73 -33.45
CA CYS A 583 7.67 44.01 -33.33
C CYS A 583 6.19 43.87 -32.91
N ALA A 584 5.65 44.63 -31.95
CA ALA A 584 6.09 45.89 -31.33
C ALA A 584 5.68 45.95 -29.85
#